data_AF-A0A536CGH6-F1
#
_entry.id   AF-A0A536CGH6-F1
#
_cell.length_a   1.000
_cell.length_b   1.000
_cell.length_c   1.000
_cell.angle_alpha   90.00
_cell.angle_beta   90.00
_cell.angle_gamma   90.00
#
_symmetry.space_group_name_H-M   'P 1'
#
loop_
_entity.id
_entity.type
_entity.pdbx_description
1 polymer ?
#
loop_
_entity_poly.entity_id
_entity_poly.type
_entity_poly.pdbx_seq_one_letter_code
_entity_poly.pdbx_strand_id
1 'polypeptide(L)'
;MKSMGGASFDVIVIGGGPGGYVAALRAAQLGAATAIVEKDRMGGTCLVRGCIPTKALLQSTELYTLAREGKPFGLVAESIGFDWTAAQKRKTAVVDQLVKGVEGLLKAGGVTVLSGEARLGGGGKVTVGDQSITGKNIVIATGSAVSRIPLKGAELTIDSDRILELREVPRRLAVI
;
A
#
# COMPACT_ATOMS: atom_id res chain seq x y z
N MET A 1 19.91 5.66 23.26
CA MET A 1 18.87 6.38 22.49
C MET A 1 19.30 7.84 22.38
N LYS A 2 19.59 8.35 21.18
CA LYS A 2 19.83 9.78 20.98
C LYS A 2 18.47 10.47 20.85
N SER A 3 18.20 11.41 21.76
CA SER A 3 17.09 12.35 21.67
C SER A 3 17.23 13.14 20.36
N MET A 4 16.29 12.95 19.41
CA MET A 4 16.19 13.75 18.18
C MET A 4 15.32 14.98 18.43
N GLY A 5 15.79 15.88 19.29
CA GLY A 5 15.24 17.23 19.35
C GLY A 5 15.62 18.00 18.08
N GLY A 6 14.65 18.32 17.23
CA GLY A 6 14.77 19.34 16.17
C GLY A 6 15.49 18.92 14.89
N ALA A 7 15.24 17.73 14.34
CA ALA A 7 15.75 17.41 13.00
C ALA A 7 15.08 18.31 11.94
N SER A 8 15.89 18.98 11.11
CA SER A 8 15.45 19.89 10.05
C SER A 8 15.63 19.24 8.69
N PHE A 9 14.63 19.37 7.82
CA PHE A 9 14.61 18.85 6.46
C PHE A 9 14.26 19.97 5.47
N ASP A 10 14.70 19.84 4.23
CA ASP A 10 14.27 20.72 3.14
C ASP A 10 12.85 20.34 2.68
N VAL A 11 12.54 19.04 2.67
CA VAL A 11 11.23 18.49 2.31
C VAL A 11 10.81 17.42 3.30
N ILE A 12 9.59 17.57 3.85
CA ILE A 12 8.90 16.50 4.58
C ILE A 12 7.72 16.02 3.74
N VAL A 13 7.62 14.73 3.52
CA VAL A 13 6.47 14.09 2.86
C VAL A 13 5.65 13.34 3.88
N ILE A 14 4.34 13.61 3.93
CA ILE A 14 3.40 12.93 4.81
C ILE A 14 2.57 11.94 3.99
N GLY A 15 2.77 10.65 4.23
CA GLY A 15 2.18 9.55 3.48
C GLY A 15 3.20 8.85 2.59
N GLY A 16 3.29 7.54 2.69
CA GLY A 16 4.16 6.62 1.96
C GLY A 16 3.49 5.93 0.77
N GLY A 17 2.34 6.43 0.32
CA GLY A 17 1.68 5.99 -0.92
C GLY A 17 2.42 6.40 -2.19
N PRO A 18 1.90 6.06 -3.39
CA PRO A 18 2.57 6.32 -4.68
C PRO A 18 2.92 7.79 -4.91
N GLY A 19 2.05 8.73 -4.51
CA GLY A 19 2.39 10.15 -4.58
C GLY A 19 3.52 10.55 -3.60
N GLY A 20 3.55 9.93 -2.43
CA GLY A 20 4.48 10.27 -1.36
C GLY A 20 5.89 9.72 -1.57
N TYR A 21 6.05 8.40 -1.74
CA TYR A 21 7.39 7.83 -1.88
C TYR A 21 8.08 8.31 -3.17
N VAL A 22 7.33 8.56 -4.26
CA VAL A 22 7.89 9.12 -5.50
C VAL A 22 8.36 10.57 -5.29
N ALA A 23 7.56 11.40 -4.61
CA ALA A 23 7.95 12.77 -4.29
C ALA A 23 9.18 12.81 -3.38
N ALA A 24 9.24 11.95 -2.36
CA ALA A 24 10.37 11.87 -1.44
C ALA A 24 11.66 11.44 -2.15
N LEU A 25 11.58 10.39 -2.99
CA LEU A 25 12.71 9.95 -3.81
C LEU A 25 13.18 11.05 -4.75
N ARG A 26 12.25 11.74 -5.42
CA ARG A 26 12.61 12.80 -6.37
C ARG A 26 13.25 13.99 -5.67
N ALA A 27 12.75 14.39 -4.50
CA ALA A 27 13.35 15.45 -3.70
C ALA A 27 14.80 15.11 -3.31
N ALA A 28 15.04 13.88 -2.81
CA ALA A 28 16.37 13.43 -2.44
C ALA A 28 17.33 13.35 -3.65
N GLN A 29 16.85 12.89 -4.82
CA GLN A 29 17.64 12.89 -6.06
C GLN A 29 18.05 14.29 -6.53
N LEU A 30 17.27 15.31 -6.17
CA LEU A 30 17.58 16.72 -6.45
C LEU A 30 18.46 17.36 -5.36
N GLY A 31 18.94 16.57 -4.39
CA GLY A 31 19.85 17.01 -3.33
C GLY A 31 19.19 17.54 -2.06
N ALA A 32 17.86 17.46 -1.94
CA ALA A 32 17.15 17.92 -0.75
C ALA A 32 17.29 16.94 0.42
N ALA A 33 17.58 17.44 1.63
CA ALA A 33 17.46 16.64 2.84
C ALA A 33 15.98 16.30 3.06
N THR A 34 15.61 15.02 2.89
CA THR A 34 14.21 14.61 2.77
C THR A 34 13.82 13.61 3.85
N ALA A 35 12.66 13.85 4.48
CA ALA A 35 11.98 12.89 5.34
C ALA A 35 10.64 12.44 4.74
N ILE A 36 10.26 11.19 4.99
CA ILE A 36 8.92 10.66 4.70
C ILE A 36 8.33 10.03 5.95
N VAL A 37 7.06 10.30 6.22
CA VAL A 37 6.31 9.75 7.36
C VAL A 37 5.21 8.82 6.86
N GLU A 38 5.17 7.58 7.33
CA GLU A 38 4.13 6.59 7.00
C GLU A 38 3.68 5.83 8.25
N LYS A 39 2.37 5.71 8.46
CA LYS A 39 1.76 5.08 9.64
C LYS A 39 1.46 3.59 9.48
N ASP A 40 1.40 3.11 8.24
CA ASP A 40 1.17 1.71 7.87
C ASP A 40 2.36 1.20 7.05
N ARG A 41 2.12 0.69 5.83
CA ARG A 41 3.14 0.09 4.97
C ARG A 41 3.49 1.03 3.82
N MET A 42 4.77 1.07 3.46
CA MET A 42 5.23 1.77 2.27
C MET A 42 4.53 1.25 1.01
N GLY A 43 4.25 2.15 0.08
CA GLY A 43 3.46 1.87 -1.12
C GLY A 43 1.97 2.22 -1.00
N GLY A 44 1.46 2.40 0.21
CA GLY A 44 0.08 2.84 0.49
C GLY A 44 -0.99 1.96 -0.17
N THR A 45 -2.17 2.53 -0.41
CA THR A 45 -3.35 1.77 -0.87
C THR A 45 -3.08 0.94 -2.12
N CYS A 46 -2.55 1.54 -3.19
CA CYS A 46 -2.41 0.88 -4.48
C CYS A 46 -1.49 -0.36 -4.40
N LEU A 47 -0.40 -0.28 -3.64
CA LEU A 47 0.56 -1.37 -3.51
C LEU A 47 0.13 -2.41 -2.48
N VAL A 48 -0.41 -1.98 -1.34
CA VAL A 48 -0.63 -2.85 -0.18
C VAL A 48 -2.01 -3.51 -0.20
N ARG A 49 -3.05 -2.79 -0.62
CA ARG A 49 -4.47 -3.20 -0.46
C ARG A 49 -5.37 -2.75 -1.61
N GLY A 50 -4.79 -2.56 -2.80
CA GLY A 50 -5.48 -2.00 -3.95
C GLY A 50 -5.05 -2.65 -5.26
N CYS A 51 -4.48 -1.85 -6.16
CA CYS A 51 -4.12 -2.25 -7.51
C CYS A 51 -3.29 -3.54 -7.57
N ILE A 52 -2.19 -3.61 -6.83
CA ILE A 52 -1.21 -4.70 -6.90
C ILE A 52 -1.81 -6.03 -6.43
N PRO A 53 -2.38 -6.15 -5.21
CA PRO A 53 -3.01 -7.40 -4.79
C PRO A 53 -4.18 -7.80 -5.69
N THR A 54 -4.97 -6.83 -6.17
CA THR A 54 -6.07 -7.10 -7.12
C THR A 54 -5.54 -7.71 -8.41
N LYS A 55 -4.48 -7.14 -9.00
CA LYS A 55 -3.91 -7.63 -10.25
C LYS A 55 -3.16 -8.96 -10.08
N ALA A 56 -2.57 -9.20 -8.92
CA ALA A 56 -1.96 -10.50 -8.62
C ALA A 56 -3.01 -11.62 -8.58
N LEU A 57 -4.15 -11.39 -7.93
CA LEU A 57 -5.27 -12.34 -7.92
C LEU A 57 -5.93 -12.48 -9.29
N LEU A 58 -6.14 -11.36 -10.00
CA LEU A 58 -6.75 -11.35 -11.33
C LEU A 58 -5.96 -12.23 -12.30
N GLN A 59 -4.63 -12.12 -12.31
CA GLN A 59 -3.78 -12.96 -13.16
C GLN A 59 -3.97 -14.45 -12.86
N SER A 60 -4.05 -14.85 -11.59
CA SER A 60 -4.32 -16.25 -11.22
C SER A 60 -5.69 -16.71 -11.72
N THR A 61 -6.72 -15.86 -11.64
CA THR A 61 -8.07 -16.19 -12.12
C THR A 61 -8.19 -16.20 -13.64
N GLU A 62 -7.44 -15.35 -14.34
CA GLU A 62 -7.37 -15.35 -15.81
C GLU A 62 -6.76 -16.65 -16.32
N LEU A 63 -5.65 -17.10 -15.72
CA LEU A 63 -5.04 -18.38 -16.07
C LEU A 63 -5.98 -19.57 -15.82
N TYR A 64 -6.69 -19.56 -14.70
CA TYR A 64 -7.71 -20.58 -14.40
C TYR A 64 -8.82 -20.59 -15.44
N THR A 65 -9.31 -19.42 -15.84
CA THR A 65 -10.38 -19.27 -16.85
C THR A 65 -9.91 -19.76 -18.21
N LEU A 66 -8.74 -19.32 -18.67
CA LEU A 66 -8.15 -19.74 -19.94
C LEU A 66 -7.90 -21.26 -19.98
N ALA A 67 -7.42 -21.85 -18.89
CA ALA A 67 -7.21 -23.30 -18.81
C ALA A 67 -8.54 -24.07 -18.90
N ARG A 68 -9.60 -23.59 -18.23
CA ARG A 68 -10.93 -24.20 -18.28
C ARG A 68 -11.62 -24.05 -19.64
N GLU A 69 -11.39 -22.93 -20.30
CA GLU A 69 -11.98 -22.61 -21.60
C GLU A 69 -11.06 -23.01 -22.77
N GLY A 70 -9.99 -23.77 -22.51
CA GLY A 70 -8.92 -24.04 -23.46
C GLY A 70 -9.25 -24.99 -24.61
N LYS A 71 -10.43 -25.63 -24.61
CA LYS A 71 -10.83 -26.64 -25.62
C LYS A 71 -10.74 -26.13 -27.07
N PRO A 72 -11.16 -24.90 -27.42
CA PRO A 72 -10.99 -24.37 -28.79
C PRO A 72 -9.53 -24.24 -29.23
N PHE A 73 -8.59 -24.17 -28.27
CA PHE A 73 -7.15 -24.14 -28.52
C PHE A 73 -6.52 -25.54 -28.49
N GLY A 74 -7.32 -26.60 -28.41
CA GLY A 74 -6.84 -27.98 -28.33
C GLY A 74 -6.40 -28.42 -26.93
N LEU A 75 -6.62 -27.61 -25.89
CA LEU A 75 -6.29 -28.00 -24.51
C LEU A 75 -7.38 -28.93 -23.97
N VAL A 76 -6.99 -30.13 -23.55
CA VAL A 76 -7.89 -31.13 -22.96
C VAL A 76 -7.37 -31.45 -21.55
N ALA A 77 -8.20 -31.19 -20.55
CA ALA A 77 -7.95 -31.53 -19.15
C ALA A 77 -9.23 -32.09 -18.53
N GLU A 78 -9.13 -33.16 -17.72
CA GLU A 78 -10.28 -33.77 -17.05
C GLU A 78 -10.89 -32.85 -15.98
N SER A 79 -10.03 -32.16 -15.22
CA SER A 79 -10.45 -31.13 -14.28
C SER A 79 -9.34 -30.11 -14.06
N ILE A 80 -9.73 -28.85 -13.82
CA ILE A 80 -8.84 -27.77 -13.40
C ILE A 80 -9.38 -27.24 -12.08
N GLY A 81 -8.60 -27.39 -11.01
CA GLY A 81 -8.89 -26.84 -9.69
C GLY A 81 -8.34 -25.42 -9.52
N PHE A 82 -8.84 -24.71 -8.51
CA PHE A 82 -8.30 -23.41 -8.11
C PHE A 82 -7.97 -23.40 -6.62
N ASP A 83 -6.68 -23.41 -6.30
CA ASP A 83 -6.20 -23.30 -4.92
C ASP A 83 -6.15 -21.83 -4.49
N TRP A 84 -7.20 -21.41 -3.77
CA TRP A 84 -7.32 -20.06 -3.24
C TRP A 84 -6.21 -19.71 -2.24
N THR A 85 -5.75 -20.68 -1.45
CA THR A 85 -4.69 -20.46 -0.45
C THR A 85 -3.36 -20.18 -1.15
N ALA A 86 -3.04 -20.95 -2.20
CA ALA A 86 -1.86 -20.70 -3.01
C ALA A 86 -1.93 -19.36 -3.75
N ALA A 87 -3.09 -18.98 -4.29
CA ALA A 87 -3.30 -17.67 -4.93
C ALA A 87 -3.09 -16.51 -3.95
N GLN A 88 -3.67 -16.61 -2.74
CA GLN A 88 -3.45 -15.63 -1.65
C GLN A 88 -1.98 -15.55 -1.25
N LYS A 89 -1.28 -16.67 -1.11
CA LYS A 89 0.15 -16.71 -0.78
C LYS A 89 0.99 -16.02 -1.87
N ARG A 90 0.70 -16.27 -3.16
CA ARG A 90 1.36 -15.59 -4.29
C ARG A 90 1.11 -14.09 -4.24
N LYS A 91 -0.14 -13.65 -4.05
CA LYS A 91 -0.52 -12.24 -3.90
C LYS A 91 0.31 -11.56 -2.80
N THR A 92 0.35 -12.15 -1.60
CA THR A 92 1.12 -11.61 -0.46
C THR A 92 2.61 -11.52 -0.78
N ALA A 93 3.20 -12.55 -1.41
CA ALA A 93 4.60 -12.52 -1.80
C ALA A 93 4.93 -11.39 -2.78
N VAL A 94 4.07 -11.14 -3.77
CA VAL A 94 4.23 -10.02 -4.72
C VAL A 94 4.16 -8.68 -4.00
N VAL A 95 3.17 -8.49 -3.12
CA VAL A 95 3.03 -7.27 -2.32
C VAL A 95 4.26 -7.04 -1.45
N ASP A 96 4.69 -8.05 -0.70
CA ASP A 96 5.84 -7.95 0.22
C ASP A 96 7.14 -7.66 -0.51
N GLN A 97 7.36 -8.27 -1.68
CA GLN A 97 8.51 -7.97 -2.53
C GLN A 97 8.52 -6.51 -2.95
N LEU A 98 7.38 -5.98 -3.40
CA LEU A 98 7.28 -4.60 -3.87
C LEU A 98 7.37 -3.58 -2.72
N VAL A 99 6.82 -3.87 -1.54
CA VAL A 99 7.01 -3.04 -0.34
C VAL A 99 8.49 -2.93 0.00
N LYS A 100 9.19 -4.07 0.09
CA LYS A 100 10.64 -4.10 0.35
C LYS A 100 11.43 -3.36 -0.73
N GLY A 101 10.99 -3.43 -1.98
CA GLY A 101 11.56 -2.66 -3.09
C GLY A 101 11.47 -1.15 -2.84
N VAL A 102 10.29 -0.65 -2.45
CA VAL A 102 10.08 0.78 -2.13
C VAL A 102 10.94 1.20 -0.92
N GLU A 103 10.96 0.41 0.14
CA GLU A 103 11.80 0.67 1.32
C GLU A 103 13.30 0.71 0.96
N GLY A 104 13.74 -0.23 0.11
CA GLY A 104 15.10 -0.27 -0.41
C GLY A 104 15.46 0.95 -1.25
N LEU A 105 14.55 1.42 -2.12
CA LEU A 105 14.73 2.63 -2.91
C LEU A 105 14.85 3.87 -2.02
N LEU A 106 13.98 4.02 -1.03
CA LEU A 106 14.02 5.15 -0.09
C LEU A 106 15.33 5.19 0.69
N LYS A 107 15.77 4.02 1.18
CA LYS A 107 17.06 3.87 1.87
C LYS A 107 18.23 4.22 0.95
N ALA A 108 18.25 3.69 -0.28
CA ALA A 108 19.30 3.98 -1.26
C ALA A 108 19.33 5.45 -1.67
N GLY A 109 18.18 6.12 -1.70
CA GLY A 109 18.05 7.55 -1.94
C GLY A 109 18.40 8.43 -0.74
N GLY A 110 18.77 7.85 0.41
CA GLY A 110 19.10 8.62 1.62
C GLY A 110 17.89 9.31 2.28
N VAL A 111 16.67 8.90 1.96
CA VAL A 111 15.45 9.45 2.56
C VAL A 111 15.33 8.95 4.00
N THR A 112 15.12 9.87 4.94
CA THR A 112 14.81 9.50 6.32
C THR A 112 13.36 9.02 6.42
N VAL A 113 13.16 7.75 6.76
CA VAL A 113 11.83 7.16 6.95
C VAL A 113 11.45 7.22 8.43
N LEU A 114 10.30 7.81 8.73
CA LEU A 114 9.70 7.82 10.06
C LEU A 114 8.41 7.01 10.03
N SER A 115 8.30 6.02 10.92
CA SER A 115 7.07 5.26 11.07
C SER A 115 6.17 5.92 12.12
N GLY A 116 4.93 6.20 11.74
CA GLY A 116 3.91 6.76 12.63
C GLY A 116 2.95 7.69 11.93
N GLU A 117 1.95 8.16 12.67
CA GLU A 117 1.00 9.15 12.17
C GLU A 117 1.55 10.57 12.34
N ALA A 118 1.54 11.34 11.25
CA ALA A 118 2.00 12.72 11.26
C ALA A 118 0.88 13.68 11.66
N ARG A 119 1.23 14.74 12.40
CA ARG A 119 0.36 15.91 12.64
C ARG A 119 1.12 17.19 12.36
N LEU A 120 0.48 18.10 11.62
CA LEU A 120 1.00 19.44 11.37
C LEU A 120 0.92 20.29 12.64
N GLY A 121 2.04 20.89 13.04
CA GLY A 121 2.15 21.75 14.22
C GLY A 121 2.21 23.25 13.91
N GLY A 122 2.12 23.65 12.63
CA GLY A 122 2.35 25.03 12.19
C GLY A 122 3.84 25.39 12.07
N GLY A 123 4.16 26.46 11.33
CA GLY A 123 5.55 26.95 11.18
C GLY A 123 6.54 25.94 10.59
N GLY A 124 6.07 25.04 9.72
CA GLY A 124 6.89 23.96 9.16
C GLY A 124 7.10 22.75 10.08
N LYS A 125 6.53 22.74 11.29
CA LYS A 125 6.66 21.64 12.26
C LYS A 125 5.73 20.48 11.92
N VAL A 126 6.27 19.25 11.98
CA VAL A 126 5.53 17.99 11.89
C VAL A 126 5.86 17.13 13.10
N THR A 127 4.85 16.59 13.75
CA THR A 127 4.99 15.67 14.90
C THR A 127 4.63 14.25 14.48
N VAL A 128 5.39 13.27 14.99
CA VAL A 128 5.22 11.83 14.72
C VAL A 128 5.42 11.09 16.04
N GLY A 129 4.32 10.70 16.70
CA GLY A 129 4.37 10.27 18.10
C GLY A 129 4.99 11.37 18.99
N ASP A 130 6.02 11.02 19.76
CA ASP A 130 6.75 11.96 20.61
C ASP A 130 7.87 12.72 19.88
N GLN A 131 8.11 12.40 18.60
CA GLN A 131 9.14 13.05 17.80
C GLN A 131 8.59 14.31 17.12
N SER A 132 9.43 15.33 17.00
CA SER A 132 9.13 16.52 16.23
C SER A 132 10.26 16.83 15.25
N ILE A 133 9.88 17.08 14.00
CA ILE A 133 10.77 17.48 12.92
C ILE A 133 10.26 18.79 12.29
N THR A 134 11.15 19.52 11.61
CA THR A 134 10.79 20.77 10.93
C THR A 134 11.18 20.68 9.46
N GLY A 135 10.32 21.15 8.57
CA GLY A 135 10.54 21.15 7.13
C GLY A 135 10.36 22.54 6.54
N LYS A 136 11.22 22.92 5.59
CA LYS A 136 11.00 24.13 4.78
C LYS A 136 9.77 23.99 3.88
N ASN A 137 9.60 22.80 3.30
CA ASN A 137 8.46 22.45 2.46
C ASN A 137 7.81 21.16 2.99
N ILE A 138 6.48 21.09 2.92
CA ILE A 138 5.71 19.93 3.36
C ILE A 138 4.79 19.48 2.23
N VAL A 139 4.92 18.22 1.82
CA VAL A 139 4.03 17.57 0.86
C VAL A 139 3.04 16.68 1.60
N ILE A 140 1.74 16.94 1.44
CA ILE A 140 0.67 16.12 2.02
C ILE A 140 0.21 15.12 0.95
N ALA A 141 0.53 13.85 1.15
CA ALA A 141 0.23 12.73 0.26
C ALA A 141 -0.42 11.56 1.02
N THR A 142 -1.34 11.88 1.94
CA THR A 142 -1.97 10.92 2.88
C THR A 142 -2.96 9.94 2.26
N GLY A 143 -3.30 10.12 0.98
CA GLY A 143 -4.30 9.30 0.30
C GLY A 143 -5.71 9.50 0.87
N SER A 144 -6.53 8.45 0.77
CA SER A 144 -7.91 8.40 1.25
C SER A 144 -8.19 7.08 1.95
N ALA A 145 -9.36 6.99 2.58
CA ALA A 145 -9.85 5.78 3.24
C ALA A 145 -11.25 5.44 2.72
N VAL A 146 -11.64 4.18 2.89
CA VAL A 146 -12.98 3.69 2.55
C VAL A 146 -14.07 4.46 3.32
N SER A 147 -15.12 4.85 2.60
CA SER A 147 -16.31 5.45 3.22
C SER A 147 -17.23 4.34 3.74
N ARG A 148 -17.87 4.57 4.89
CA ARG A 148 -18.88 3.66 5.44
C ARG A 148 -20.27 4.16 5.11
N ILE A 149 -21.13 3.26 4.66
CA ILE A 149 -22.54 3.56 4.42
C ILE A 149 -23.21 3.76 5.78
N PRO A 150 -23.86 4.91 6.05
CA PRO A 150 -24.50 5.19 7.33
C PRO A 150 -25.88 4.51 7.42
N LEU A 151 -25.92 3.19 7.27
CA LEU A 151 -27.14 2.39 7.33
C LEU A 151 -26.98 1.29 8.38
N LYS A 152 -28.07 0.95 9.07
CA LYS A 152 -28.11 -0.19 9.98
C LYS A 152 -27.75 -1.47 9.21
N GLY A 153 -26.82 -2.27 9.74
CA GLY A 153 -26.33 -3.48 9.07
C GLY A 153 -25.07 -3.29 8.24
N ALA A 154 -24.56 -2.05 8.09
CA ALA A 154 -23.29 -1.80 7.40
C ALA A 154 -22.10 -2.52 8.07
N GLU A 155 -22.18 -2.79 9.37
CA GLU A 155 -21.21 -3.59 10.11
C GLU A 155 -21.10 -5.06 9.65
N LEU A 156 -22.10 -5.56 8.92
CA LEU A 156 -22.09 -6.91 8.34
C LEU A 156 -21.39 -6.96 6.98
N THR A 157 -21.02 -5.79 6.43
CA THR A 157 -20.33 -5.69 5.15
C THR A 157 -18.82 -5.72 5.32
N ILE A 158 -18.12 -6.03 4.24
CA ILE A 158 -16.67 -5.86 4.12
C ILE A 158 -16.39 -4.82 3.04
N ASP A 159 -15.31 -4.06 3.20
CA ASP A 159 -14.89 -3.03 2.27
C ASP A 159 -13.81 -3.54 1.29
N SER A 160 -13.34 -2.64 0.42
CA SER A 160 -12.26 -2.93 -0.53
C SER A 160 -10.93 -3.27 0.14
N ASP A 161 -10.68 -2.81 1.36
CA ASP A 161 -9.45 -3.13 2.08
C ASP A 161 -9.47 -4.59 2.54
N ARG A 162 -10.67 -5.10 2.92
CA ARG A 162 -10.80 -6.45 3.47
C ARG A 162 -11.11 -7.53 2.44
N ILE A 163 -11.75 -7.20 1.32
CA ILE A 163 -12.13 -8.17 0.29
C ILE A 163 -10.94 -8.95 -0.28
N LEU A 164 -9.76 -8.32 -0.36
CA LEU A 164 -8.53 -8.93 -0.87
C LEU A 164 -7.87 -9.90 0.14
N GLU A 165 -8.37 -9.94 1.38
CA GLU A 165 -7.84 -10.78 2.47
C GLU A 165 -8.79 -11.92 2.86
N LEU A 166 -9.80 -12.21 2.04
CA LEU A 166 -10.71 -13.32 2.26
C LEU A 166 -9.96 -14.66 2.36
N ARG A 167 -10.27 -15.46 3.38
CA ARG A 167 -9.64 -16.78 3.59
C ARG A 167 -10.24 -17.87 2.70
N GLU A 168 -11.44 -17.66 2.22
CA GLU A 168 -12.19 -18.55 1.34
C GLU A 168 -13.03 -17.74 0.37
N VAL A 169 -13.33 -18.32 -0.79
CA VAL A 169 -14.21 -17.69 -1.79
C VAL A 169 -15.66 -17.89 -1.35
N PRO A 170 -16.44 -16.82 -1.13
CA PRO A 170 -17.82 -16.96 -0.70
C PRO A 170 -18.65 -17.59 -1.82
N ARG A 171 -19.59 -18.47 -1.45
CA ARG A 171 -20.51 -19.09 -2.44
C ARG A 171 -21.39 -18.06 -3.15
N ARG A 172 -21.65 -16.92 -2.50
CA ARG A 172 -22.47 -15.81 -2.99
C ARG A 172 -21.86 -14.51 -2.49
N LEU A 173 -21.75 -13.52 -3.37
CA LEU A 173 -21.26 -12.18 -3.05
C LEU A 173 -22.24 -11.15 -3.59
N ALA A 174 -22.64 -10.20 -2.74
CA ALA A 174 -23.35 -8.99 -3.17
C ALA A 174 -22.36 -7.82 -3.14
N VAL A 175 -22.30 -7.05 -4.22
CA VAL A 175 -21.47 -5.84 -4.35
C VAL A 175 -22.42 -4.66 -4.42
N ILE A 176 -22.18 -3.66 -3.55
CA ILE A 176 -22.99 -2.45 -3.41
C ILE A 176 -22.14 -1.26 -3.83
#